data_AF-A0A1G5EMB4-F1
#
_entry.id   AF-A0A1G5EMB4-F1
#
_cell.length_a   1.000
_cell.length_b   1.000
_cell.length_c   1.000
_cell.angle_alpha   90.00
_cell.angle_beta   90.00
_cell.angle_gamma   90.00
#
_symmetry.space_group_name_H-M   'P 1'
#
loop_
_entity.id
_entity.type
_entity.pdbx_description
1 polymer ?
#
loop_
_entity_poly.entity_id
_entity_poly.type
_entity_poly.pdbx_seq_one_letter_code
_entity_poly.pdbx_strand_id
1 'polypeptide(L)'
;MIKQVIRSTIIVVAALYCGAAGAHGKVSMEEDACTRRLDDESMVHLSAYQPQHEPSGQYCTDIPREGNTLLVIDLADQALRDIPVGIRVVRGTSEVDDETVAYLRPSYHPDGVMRGETSLDKGLYTVFITGEAVPPVHYEYSLRVQMINYANIFRAAIGPLVVLLLLSLLGYKLMKSERVQVWRASTRRASRRRG
;
A
#
# COMPACT_ATOMS: atom_id res chain seq x y z
N MET A 1 42.48 12.91 -10.25
CA MET A 1 41.86 11.63 -9.80
C MET A 1 40.88 11.82 -8.65
N ILE A 2 41.24 12.42 -7.50
CA ILE A 2 40.32 12.63 -6.36
C ILE A 2 39.06 13.45 -6.73
N LYS A 3 39.23 14.56 -7.47
CA LYS A 3 38.10 15.40 -7.95
C LYS A 3 37.14 14.67 -8.90
N GLN A 4 37.62 13.64 -9.60
CA GLN A 4 36.86 12.88 -10.58
C GLN A 4 36.04 11.79 -9.89
N VAL A 5 36.62 11.14 -8.87
CA VAL A 5 35.90 10.22 -7.98
C VAL A 5 34.79 10.96 -7.23
N ILE A 6 35.08 12.14 -6.64
CA ILE A 6 34.05 12.94 -5.94
C ILE A 6 32.90 13.33 -6.87
N ARG A 7 33.19 13.73 -8.12
CA ARG A 7 32.15 14.03 -9.12
C ARG A 7 31.31 12.80 -9.46
N SER A 8 31.93 11.64 -9.68
CA SER A 8 31.22 10.40 -9.97
C SER A 8 30.34 9.95 -8.80
N THR A 9 30.79 10.10 -7.55
CA THR A 9 29.99 9.75 -6.37
C THR A 9 28.78 10.67 -6.21
N ILE A 10 28.94 11.98 -6.45
CA ILE A 10 27.83 12.95 -6.39
C ILE A 10 26.78 12.63 -7.47
N ILE A 11 27.21 12.26 -8.68
CA ILE A 11 26.28 11.91 -9.78
C ILE A 11 25.51 10.62 -9.49
N VAL A 12 26.18 9.59 -8.95
CA VAL A 12 25.51 8.32 -8.58
C VAL A 12 24.53 8.52 -7.42
N VAL A 13 24.89 9.32 -6.42
CA VAL A 13 23.98 9.68 -5.33
C VAL A 13 22.78 10.46 -5.87
N ALA A 14 22.99 11.48 -6.70
CA ALA A 14 21.89 12.26 -7.30
C ALA A 14 20.96 11.39 -8.18
N ALA A 15 21.49 10.42 -8.93
CA ALA A 15 20.69 9.49 -9.72
C ALA A 15 19.88 8.50 -8.86
N LEU A 16 20.38 8.12 -7.68
CA LEU A 16 19.66 7.32 -6.68
C LEU A 16 18.62 8.14 -5.90
N TYR A 17 18.73 9.47 -5.92
CA TYR A 17 17.72 10.39 -5.35
C TYR A 17 16.55 10.67 -6.29
N CYS A 18 16.59 10.23 -7.55
CA CYS A 18 15.40 10.14 -8.40
C CYS A 18 14.51 9.04 -7.84
N GLY A 19 13.70 9.39 -6.84
CA GLY A 19 12.67 8.51 -6.30
C GLY A 19 11.81 7.98 -7.44
N ALA A 20 11.48 6.69 -7.38
CA ALA A 20 10.46 6.12 -8.22
C ALA A 20 9.14 6.84 -7.91
N ALA A 21 8.80 7.85 -8.72
CA ALA A 21 7.49 8.45 -8.69
C ALA A 21 6.51 7.37 -9.18
N GLY A 22 5.74 6.80 -8.26
CA GLY A 22 4.60 5.96 -8.62
C GLY A 22 3.60 6.83 -9.36
N ALA A 23 3.53 6.70 -10.68
CA ALA A 23 2.45 7.29 -11.44
C ALA A 23 1.16 6.53 -11.07
N HIS A 24 0.23 7.21 -10.38
CA HIS A 24 -1.14 6.73 -10.24
C HIS A 24 -1.83 6.82 -11.61
N GLY A 25 -1.54 5.86 -12.49
CA GLY A 25 -2.30 5.67 -13.71
C GLY A 25 -3.71 5.22 -13.38
N LYS A 26 -4.68 5.53 -14.26
CA LYS A 26 -6.05 5.01 -14.17
C LYS A 26 -5.98 3.48 -14.29
N VAL A 27 -6.14 2.80 -13.16
CA VAL A 27 -6.25 1.34 -13.11
C VAL A 27 -7.65 0.98 -13.58
N SER A 28 -7.79 -0.10 -14.36
CA SER A 28 -9.10 -0.61 -14.73
C SER A 28 -9.84 -1.08 -13.48
N MET A 29 -11.18 -1.03 -13.45
CA MET A 29 -11.94 -1.39 -12.24
C MET A 29 -11.72 -2.85 -11.79
N GLU A 30 -11.39 -3.75 -12.73
CA GLU A 30 -11.02 -5.14 -12.44
C GLU A 30 -9.61 -5.30 -11.83
N GLU A 31 -8.71 -4.36 -12.11
CA GLU A 31 -7.36 -4.35 -11.53
C GLU A 31 -7.27 -3.49 -10.26
N ASP A 32 -8.38 -2.83 -9.88
CA ASP A 32 -8.45 -2.01 -8.68
C ASP A 32 -8.48 -2.90 -7.44
N ALA A 33 -7.54 -2.67 -6.53
CA ALA A 33 -7.43 -3.39 -5.26
C ALA A 33 -8.70 -3.26 -4.39
N CYS A 34 -9.51 -2.24 -4.64
CA CYS A 34 -10.75 -1.94 -3.93
C CYS A 34 -11.99 -2.58 -4.54
N THR A 35 -11.86 -3.31 -5.66
CA THR A 35 -12.94 -4.06 -6.29
C THR A 35 -12.90 -5.53 -5.88
N ARG A 36 -14.06 -6.15 -5.70
CA ARG A 36 -14.23 -7.60 -5.54
C ARG A 36 -15.15 -8.11 -6.62
N ARG A 37 -14.76 -9.21 -7.24
CA ARG A 37 -15.52 -9.93 -8.26
C ARG A 37 -15.80 -11.35 -7.77
N LEU A 38 -17.04 -11.81 -7.91
CA LEU A 38 -17.45 -13.20 -7.65
C LEU A 38 -17.45 -14.01 -8.96
N ASP A 39 -17.68 -15.32 -8.85
CA ASP A 39 -17.67 -16.26 -9.97
C ASP A 39 -18.78 -16.01 -11.01
N ASP A 40 -19.86 -15.34 -10.61
CA ASP A 40 -20.95 -14.90 -11.49
C ASP A 40 -20.66 -13.56 -12.18
N GLU A 41 -19.40 -13.12 -12.16
CA GLU A 41 -18.88 -11.85 -12.71
C GLU A 41 -19.45 -10.59 -12.03
N SER A 42 -20.26 -10.75 -10.98
CA SER A 42 -20.79 -9.63 -10.22
C SER A 42 -19.67 -8.89 -9.48
N MET A 43 -19.66 -7.57 -9.61
CA MET A 43 -18.61 -6.71 -9.06
C MET A 43 -19.16 -5.69 -8.08
N VAL A 44 -18.42 -5.52 -6.99
CA VAL A 44 -18.62 -4.46 -6.00
C VAL A 44 -17.32 -3.71 -5.83
N HIS A 45 -17.39 -2.39 -5.69
CA HIS A 45 -16.25 -1.55 -5.34
C HIS A 45 -16.52 -0.86 -4.00
N LEU A 46 -15.57 -0.97 -3.05
CA LEU A 46 -15.68 -0.34 -1.73
C LEU A 46 -14.67 0.79 -1.58
N SER A 47 -15.18 1.94 -1.14
CA SER A 47 -14.40 3.11 -0.79
C SER A 47 -14.71 3.60 0.62
N ALA A 48 -13.66 3.92 1.36
CA ALA A 48 -13.70 4.52 2.68
C ALA A 48 -13.09 5.92 2.63
N TYR A 49 -13.80 6.91 3.16
CA TYR A 49 -13.39 8.30 3.21
C TYR A 49 -13.33 8.80 4.65
N GLN A 50 -12.30 9.59 4.97
CA GLN A 50 -12.17 10.31 6.24
C GLN A 50 -11.90 11.80 5.99
N PRO A 51 -12.93 12.58 5.60
CA PRO A 51 -12.75 13.97 5.18
C PRO A 51 -12.12 14.88 6.25
N GLN A 52 -12.26 14.52 7.53
CA GLN A 52 -11.64 15.22 8.66
C GLN A 52 -10.11 15.12 8.69
N HIS A 53 -9.50 14.13 8.03
CA HIS A 53 -8.06 13.93 7.99
C HIS A 53 -7.47 14.25 6.63
N GLU A 54 -8.10 13.77 5.55
CA GLU A 54 -7.67 14.01 4.18
C GLU A 54 -8.92 14.11 3.29
N PRO A 55 -9.36 15.33 2.93
CA PRO A 55 -10.60 15.56 2.18
C PRO A 55 -10.68 14.82 0.83
N SER A 56 -9.52 14.57 0.21
CA SER A 56 -9.41 13.87 -1.08
C SER A 56 -9.02 12.40 -0.96
N GLY A 57 -8.88 11.89 0.27
CA GLY A 57 -8.34 10.57 0.55
C GLY A 57 -9.39 9.48 0.39
N GLN A 58 -9.06 8.47 -0.42
CA GLN A 58 -9.88 7.28 -0.64
C GLN A 58 -9.09 6.04 -0.19
N TYR A 59 -9.74 5.19 0.59
CA TYR A 59 -9.16 3.98 1.18
C TYR A 59 -10.06 2.77 0.93
N CYS A 60 -9.53 1.55 1.04
CA CYS A 60 -10.35 0.33 0.97
C CYS A 60 -9.76 -0.89 1.68
N THR A 61 -8.49 -0.82 2.09
CA THR A 61 -7.83 -1.84 2.91
C THR A 61 -7.09 -1.19 4.05
N ASP A 62 -6.27 -0.17 3.78
CA ASP A 62 -5.49 0.54 4.81
C ASP A 62 -6.08 1.92 5.06
N ILE A 63 -6.62 2.13 6.26
CA ILE A 63 -7.14 3.41 6.72
C ILE A 63 -6.10 4.01 7.68
N PRO A 64 -5.47 5.15 7.37
CA PRO A 64 -4.29 5.61 8.09
C PRO A 64 -4.60 6.17 9.49
N ARG A 65 -5.83 6.58 9.75
CA ARG A 65 -6.24 7.29 10.98
C ARG A 65 -7.55 6.74 11.53
N GLU A 66 -7.74 6.89 12.83
CA GLU A 66 -9.00 6.60 13.51
C GLU A 66 -10.02 7.72 13.25
N GLY A 67 -11.31 7.41 13.38
CA GLY A 67 -12.41 8.39 13.43
C GLY A 67 -13.54 8.09 12.46
N ASN A 68 -14.38 9.11 12.26
CA ASN A 68 -15.56 9.04 11.39
C ASN A 68 -15.18 8.62 9.98
N THR A 69 -15.75 7.53 9.51
CA THR A 69 -15.46 6.94 8.21
C THR A 69 -16.76 6.77 7.44
N LEU A 70 -16.80 7.39 6.26
CA LEU A 70 -17.87 7.19 5.28
C LEU A 70 -17.50 6.02 4.38
N LEU A 71 -18.29 4.97 4.40
CA LEU A 71 -18.20 3.82 3.51
C LEU A 71 -19.15 4.05 2.32
N VAL A 72 -18.60 3.96 1.12
CA VAL A 72 -19.34 4.03 -0.15
C VAL A 72 -19.12 2.72 -0.89
N ILE A 73 -20.22 2.06 -1.23
CA ILE A 73 -20.21 0.79 -1.93
C ILE A 73 -20.87 1.02 -3.28
N ASP A 74 -20.13 0.81 -4.36
CA ASP A 74 -20.67 0.87 -5.72
C ASP A 74 -20.99 -0.55 -6.19
N LEU A 75 -22.28 -0.78 -6.46
CA LEU A 75 -22.82 -1.99 -7.07
C LEU A 75 -22.63 -1.87 -8.59
N ALA A 76 -21.48 -2.32 -9.07
CA ALA A 76 -21.08 -2.14 -10.47
C ALA A 76 -21.99 -2.93 -11.42
N ASP A 77 -22.40 -4.13 -11.03
CA ASP A 77 -23.30 -4.97 -11.82
C ASP A 77 -24.77 -4.55 -11.63
N GLN A 78 -25.54 -4.55 -12.72
CA GLN A 78 -26.98 -4.29 -12.71
C GLN A 78 -27.74 -5.33 -11.88
N ALA A 79 -27.32 -6.61 -11.90
CA ALA A 79 -27.98 -7.68 -11.17
C ALA A 79 -28.03 -7.43 -9.65
N LEU A 80 -27.00 -6.78 -9.10
CA LEU A 80 -26.94 -6.40 -7.68
C LEU A 80 -27.91 -5.29 -7.31
N ARG A 81 -28.32 -4.45 -8.29
CA ARG A 81 -29.25 -3.33 -8.09
C ARG A 81 -30.70 -3.79 -8.05
N ASP A 82 -30.96 -4.95 -8.64
CA ASP A 82 -32.28 -5.57 -8.77
C ASP A 82 -32.58 -6.57 -7.63
N ILE A 83 -31.71 -6.64 -6.62
CA ILE A 83 -31.89 -7.43 -5.39
C ILE A 83 -31.69 -6.57 -4.13
N PRO A 84 -32.25 -6.96 -2.98
CA PRO A 84 -31.90 -6.36 -1.69
C PRO A 84 -30.44 -6.65 -1.33
N VAL A 85 -29.66 -5.61 -1.03
CA VAL A 85 -28.27 -5.72 -0.58
C VAL A 85 -28.14 -5.04 0.79
N GLY A 86 -27.50 -5.70 1.74
CA GLY A 86 -27.21 -5.22 3.09
C GLY A 86 -25.71 -5.15 3.35
N ILE A 87 -25.33 -4.38 4.37
CA ILE A 87 -23.94 -4.23 4.80
C ILE A 87 -23.84 -4.49 6.29
N ARG A 88 -22.80 -5.20 6.70
CA ARG A 88 -22.43 -5.35 8.10
C ARG A 88 -20.94 -5.14 8.29
N VAL A 89 -20.58 -4.28 9.22
CA VAL A 89 -19.19 -4.00 9.58
C VAL A 89 -18.94 -4.59 10.96
N VAL A 90 -17.94 -5.47 11.06
CA VAL A 90 -17.55 -6.09 12.33
C VAL A 90 -16.13 -5.67 12.73
N ARG A 91 -15.87 -5.61 14.04
CA ARG A 91 -14.53 -5.42 14.61
C ARG A 91 -13.84 -6.78 14.76
N GLY A 92 -13.18 -7.21 13.71
CA GLY A 92 -12.45 -8.48 13.64
C GLY A 92 -12.56 -9.09 12.25
N THR A 93 -12.67 -10.41 12.19
CA THR A 93 -12.78 -11.19 10.95
C THR A 93 -13.94 -12.18 10.94
N SER A 94 -14.44 -12.57 12.12
CA SER A 94 -15.57 -13.49 12.24
C SER A 94 -16.87 -12.75 11.98
N GLU A 95 -17.63 -13.26 11.02
CA GLU A 95 -18.96 -12.74 10.75
C GLU A 95 -19.94 -13.03 11.92
N VAL A 96 -19.70 -14.07 12.71
CA VAL A 96 -20.66 -14.56 13.73
C VAL A 96 -20.27 -14.14 15.14
N ASP A 97 -18.98 -14.15 15.45
CA ASP A 97 -18.49 -14.02 16.82
C ASP A 97 -18.06 -12.59 17.16
N ASP A 98 -17.69 -11.78 16.16
CA ASP A 98 -17.14 -10.45 16.38
C ASP A 98 -18.23 -9.37 16.48
N GLU A 99 -17.90 -8.31 17.21
CA GLU A 99 -18.80 -7.18 17.47
C GLU A 99 -19.18 -6.46 16.17
N THR A 100 -20.49 -6.29 15.93
CA THR A 100 -20.98 -5.47 14.82
C THR A 100 -20.95 -3.98 15.19
N VAL A 101 -20.14 -3.20 14.48
CA VAL A 101 -19.97 -1.76 14.70
C VAL A 101 -20.81 -0.89 13.75
N ALA A 102 -21.31 -1.46 12.66
CA ALA A 102 -22.31 -0.84 11.80
C ALA A 102 -23.13 -1.89 11.06
N TYR A 103 -24.41 -1.61 10.85
CA TYR A 103 -25.32 -2.50 10.13
C TYR A 103 -26.33 -1.70 9.32
N LEU A 104 -26.38 -1.97 8.02
CA LEU A 104 -27.38 -1.48 7.09
C LEU A 104 -28.22 -2.68 6.63
N ARG A 105 -29.52 -2.60 6.90
CA ARG A 105 -30.47 -3.64 6.51
C ARG A 105 -30.52 -3.79 4.97
N PRO A 106 -30.74 -5.02 4.47
CA PRO A 106 -30.94 -5.24 3.04
C PRO A 106 -32.04 -4.35 2.46
N SER A 107 -31.71 -3.63 1.39
CA SER A 107 -32.66 -2.82 0.61
C SER A 107 -32.24 -2.73 -0.86
N TYR A 108 -33.15 -2.30 -1.72
CA TYR A 108 -32.86 -2.09 -3.14
C TYR A 108 -32.08 -0.79 -3.37
N HIS A 109 -31.10 -0.84 -4.25
CA HIS A 109 -30.24 0.29 -4.62
C HIS A 109 -30.20 0.45 -6.16
N PRO A 110 -31.28 0.97 -6.78
CA PRO A 110 -31.35 1.11 -8.24
C PRO A 110 -30.36 2.15 -8.79
N ASP A 111 -29.90 3.07 -7.95
CA ASP A 111 -28.82 4.02 -8.24
C ASP A 111 -27.44 3.37 -8.21
N GLY A 112 -27.35 2.12 -7.72
CA GLY A 112 -26.14 1.33 -7.66
C GLY A 112 -25.16 1.76 -6.57
N VAL A 113 -25.60 2.54 -5.57
CA VAL A 113 -24.70 3.04 -4.51
C VAL A 113 -25.31 2.86 -3.13
N MET A 114 -24.51 2.33 -2.20
CA MET A 114 -24.84 2.26 -0.77
C MET A 114 -23.88 3.15 0.02
N ARG A 115 -24.38 3.77 1.09
CA ARG A 115 -23.61 4.68 1.96
C ARG A 115 -23.81 4.31 3.42
N GLY A 116 -22.72 4.08 4.14
CA GLY A 116 -22.74 3.84 5.58
C GLY A 116 -21.75 4.74 6.31
N GLU A 117 -22.08 5.18 7.52
CA GLU A 117 -21.19 5.99 8.35
C GLU A 117 -20.94 5.27 9.67
N THR A 118 -19.67 5.20 10.09
CA THR A 118 -19.29 4.65 11.38
C THR A 118 -17.96 5.24 11.87
N SER A 119 -17.74 5.26 13.18
CA SER A 119 -16.44 5.64 13.75
C SER A 119 -15.59 4.40 13.90
N LEU A 120 -14.39 4.43 13.32
CA LEU A 120 -13.45 3.32 13.37
C LEU A 120 -12.25 3.69 14.25
N ASP A 121 -12.05 2.96 15.34
CA ASP A 121 -10.82 3.03 16.14
C ASP A 121 -9.74 2.13 15.53
N LYS A 122 -8.51 2.21 16.03
CA LYS A 122 -7.43 1.33 15.61
C LYS A 122 -7.82 -0.14 15.77
N GLY A 123 -7.61 -0.90 14.70
CA GLY A 123 -7.91 -2.33 14.70
C GLY A 123 -8.10 -2.92 13.31
N LEU A 124 -8.49 -4.18 13.31
CA LEU A 124 -8.91 -4.93 12.14
C LEU A 124 -10.43 -4.97 12.12
N TYR A 125 -11.00 -4.77 10.94
CA TYR A 125 -12.44 -4.85 10.71
C TYR A 125 -12.69 -5.63 9.43
N THR A 126 -13.90 -6.15 9.30
CA THR A 126 -14.38 -6.74 8.07
C THR A 126 -15.72 -6.12 7.70
N VAL A 127 -15.86 -5.70 6.44
CA VAL A 127 -17.13 -5.30 5.84
C VAL A 127 -17.67 -6.49 5.04
N PHE A 128 -18.81 -7.00 5.48
CA PHE A 128 -19.60 -8.00 4.78
C PHE A 128 -20.70 -7.30 3.97
N ILE A 129 -20.78 -7.60 2.68
CA ILE A 129 -21.82 -7.10 1.79
C ILE A 129 -22.59 -8.31 1.30
N THR A 130 -23.88 -8.38 1.65
CA THR A 130 -24.71 -9.56 1.40
C THR A 130 -25.92 -9.19 0.56
N GLY A 131 -26.19 -9.96 -0.48
CA GLY A 131 -27.36 -9.77 -1.35
C GLY A 131 -28.27 -10.98 -1.33
N GLU A 132 -29.57 -10.72 -1.31
CA GLU A 132 -30.63 -11.73 -1.27
C GLU A 132 -30.89 -12.32 -2.67
N ALA A 133 -29.92 -13.07 -3.18
CA ALA A 133 -29.99 -13.82 -4.44
C ALA A 133 -30.00 -15.34 -4.20
N VAL A 134 -30.22 -16.12 -5.26
CA VAL A 134 -30.09 -17.58 -5.23
C VAL A 134 -29.13 -18.00 -6.35
N PRO A 135 -27.88 -18.41 -6.05
CA PRO A 135 -27.26 -18.46 -4.72
C PRO A 135 -27.02 -17.08 -4.10
N PRO A 136 -26.90 -16.96 -2.77
CA PRO A 136 -26.69 -15.68 -2.10
C PRO A 136 -25.32 -15.09 -2.48
N VAL A 137 -25.29 -13.79 -2.74
CA VAL A 137 -24.03 -13.07 -3.00
C VAL A 137 -23.46 -12.57 -1.68
N HIS A 138 -22.15 -12.74 -1.49
CA HIS A 138 -21.45 -12.40 -0.27
C HIS A 138 -20.04 -11.91 -0.60
N TYR A 139 -19.73 -10.66 -0.25
CA TYR A 139 -18.42 -10.06 -0.44
C TYR A 139 -17.78 -9.69 0.90
N GLU A 140 -16.46 -9.81 0.96
CA GLU A 140 -15.68 -9.51 2.16
C GLU A 140 -14.57 -8.49 1.86
N TYR A 141 -14.50 -7.45 2.71
CA TYR A 141 -13.43 -6.45 2.70
C TYR A 141 -12.77 -6.34 4.08
N SER A 142 -11.50 -6.73 4.17
CA SER A 142 -10.71 -6.52 5.39
C SER A 142 -10.16 -5.08 5.44
N LEU A 143 -10.52 -4.33 6.48
CA LEU A 143 -10.05 -2.97 6.75
C LEU A 143 -9.07 -2.94 7.92
N ARG A 144 -7.96 -2.25 7.74
CA ARG A 144 -6.88 -2.09 8.70
C ARG A 144 -6.77 -0.62 9.10
N VAL A 145 -7.25 -0.30 10.28
CA VAL A 145 -7.34 1.08 10.77
C VAL A 145 -6.15 1.38 11.66
N GLN A 146 -5.36 2.38 11.26
CA GLN A 146 -4.14 2.82 11.92
C GLN A 146 -3.17 1.67 12.25
N MET A 147 -3.11 0.67 11.36
CA MET A 147 -2.20 -0.47 11.50
C MET A 147 -0.96 -0.27 10.63
N ILE A 148 0.18 -0.69 11.17
CA ILE A 148 1.47 -0.54 10.49
C ILE A 148 1.57 -1.55 9.36
N ASN A 149 1.72 -1.09 8.12
CA ASN A 149 2.04 -1.95 6.99
C ASN A 149 3.53 -2.31 7.01
N TYR A 150 3.89 -3.33 7.79
CA TYR A 150 5.27 -3.79 7.90
C TYR A 150 5.86 -4.18 6.54
N ALA A 151 5.09 -4.77 5.62
CA ALA A 151 5.63 -5.14 4.31
C ALA A 151 6.18 -3.94 3.53
N ASN A 152 5.48 -2.80 3.55
CA ASN A 152 5.94 -1.57 2.91
C ASN A 152 7.15 -0.96 3.62
N ILE A 153 7.15 -0.92 4.96
CA ILE A 153 8.29 -0.42 5.74
C ILE A 153 9.53 -1.28 5.49
N PHE A 154 9.38 -2.61 5.52
CA PHE A 154 10.45 -3.55 5.25
C PHE A 154 11.02 -3.34 3.84
N ARG A 155 10.18 -3.20 2.80
CA ARG A 155 10.65 -2.91 1.44
C ARG A 155 11.38 -1.57 1.33
N ALA A 156 10.84 -0.52 1.96
CA ALA A 156 11.41 0.82 1.92
C ALA A 156 12.74 0.94 2.70
N ALA A 157 12.90 0.19 3.80
CA ALA A 157 14.08 0.30 4.66
C ALA A 157 15.14 -0.79 4.42
N ILE A 158 14.73 -2.06 4.31
CA ILE A 158 15.67 -3.20 4.29
C ILE A 158 16.34 -3.34 2.93
N GLY A 159 15.62 -3.12 1.83
CA GLY A 159 16.19 -3.17 0.49
C GLY A 159 17.42 -2.25 0.35
N PRO A 160 17.31 -0.95 0.64
CA PRO A 160 18.44 -0.02 0.63
C PRO A 160 19.56 -0.39 1.60
N LEU A 161 19.23 -0.86 2.81
CA LEU A 161 20.23 -1.27 3.80
C LEU A 161 21.06 -2.48 3.33
N VAL A 162 20.42 -3.48 2.72
CA VAL A 162 21.12 -4.65 2.15
C VAL A 162 22.04 -4.22 1.00
N VAL A 163 21.58 -3.34 0.11
CA VAL A 163 22.40 -2.80 -0.98
C VAL A 163 23.61 -2.03 -0.43
N LEU A 164 23.41 -1.16 0.56
CA LEU A 164 24.50 -0.44 1.23
C LEU A 164 25.51 -1.40 1.86
N LEU A 165 25.03 -2.45 2.52
CA LEU A 165 25.89 -3.46 3.14
C LEU A 165 26.73 -4.20 2.10
N LEU A 166 26.12 -4.63 0.98
CA LEU A 166 26.86 -5.25 -0.13
C LEU A 166 27.88 -4.32 -0.77
N LEU A 167 27.54 -3.04 -0.99
CA LEU A 167 28.46 -2.04 -1.53
C LEU A 167 29.65 -1.79 -0.59
N SER A 168 29.40 -1.74 0.72
CA SER A 168 30.47 -1.59 1.71
C SER A 168 31.42 -2.79 1.73
N LEU A 169 30.90 -4.02 1.64
CA LEU A 169 31.70 -5.25 1.55
C LEU A 169 32.52 -5.31 0.26
N LEU A 170 31.91 -4.92 -0.87
CA LEU A 170 32.59 -4.85 -2.15
C LEU A 170 33.70 -3.80 -2.13
N GLY A 171 33.42 -2.61 -1.59
CA GLY A 171 34.39 -1.55 -1.38
C GLY A 171 35.56 -2.00 -0.49
N TYR A 172 35.27 -2.70 0.60
CA TYR A 172 36.29 -3.28 1.48
C TYR A 172 37.18 -4.29 0.74
N LYS A 173 36.59 -5.23 -0.01
CA LYS A 173 37.38 -6.20 -0.80
C LYS A 173 38.24 -5.50 -1.87
N LEU A 174 37.71 -4.51 -2.57
CA LEU A 174 38.46 -3.75 -3.57
C LEU A 174 39.63 -2.99 -2.93
N MET A 175 39.42 -2.35 -1.79
CA MET A 175 40.49 -1.65 -1.05
C MET A 175 41.58 -2.58 -0.54
N LYS A 176 41.24 -3.82 -0.19
CA LYS A 176 42.20 -4.84 0.27
C LYS A 176 42.90 -5.57 -0.89
N SER A 177 42.47 -5.40 -2.14
CA SER A 177 43.10 -6.06 -3.29
C SER A 177 44.54 -5.58 -3.50
N GLU A 178 45.45 -6.51 -3.82
CA GLU A 178 46.88 -6.19 -3.97
C GLU A 178 47.13 -5.14 -5.06
N ARG A 179 46.36 -5.15 -6.15
CA ARG A 179 46.44 -4.15 -7.21
C ARG A 179 46.22 -2.72 -6.69
N VAL A 180 45.27 -2.53 -5.78
CA VAL A 180 44.98 -1.21 -5.18
C VAL A 180 46.01 -0.85 -4.12
N GLN A 181 46.53 -1.81 -3.37
CA GLN A 181 47.61 -1.57 -2.41
C GLN A 181 48.90 -1.12 -3.10
N VAL A 182 49.30 -1.79 -4.19
CA VAL A 182 50.46 -1.43 -5.01
C VAL A 182 50.28 -0.05 -5.65
N TRP A 183 49.10 0.23 -6.20
CA TRP A 183 48.77 1.54 -6.77
C TRP A 183 48.80 2.67 -5.72
N ARG A 184 48.33 2.43 -4.49
CA ARG A 184 48.41 3.39 -3.38
C ARG A 184 49.85 3.59 -2.88
N ALA A 185 50.67 2.53 -2.89
CA ALA A 185 52.08 2.62 -2.51
C ALA A 185 52.90 3.44 -3.51
N SER A 186 52.63 3.32 -4.81
CA SER A 186 53.31 4.08 -5.87
C SER A 186 52.94 5.57 -5.86
N THR A 187 51.66 5.90 -5.62
CA THR A 187 51.21 7.31 -5.49
C THR A 187 51.76 7.99 -4.23
N ARG A 188 51.88 7.27 -3.10
CA ARG A 188 52.52 7.80 -1.89
C ARG A 188 54.01 8.12 -2.11
N ARG A 189 54.76 7.27 -2.82
CA ARG A 189 56.15 7.55 -3.20
C ARG A 189 56.29 8.76 -4.14
N ALA A 190 55.36 8.95 -5.06
CA ALA A 190 55.38 10.10 -5.97
C ALA A 190 55.13 11.45 -5.25
N SER A 191 54.28 11.48 -4.22
CA SER A 191 54.01 12.68 -3.42
C SER A 191 55.18 13.10 -2.51
N ARG A 192 55.96 12.14 -2.01
CA ARG A 192 57.09 12.38 -1.09
C ARG A 192 58.38 12.84 -1.80
N ARG A 193 58.40 12.85 -3.13
CA ARG A 193 59.52 13.32 -3.99
C ARG A 193 59.34 14.77 -4.49
N ARG A 194 58.23 15.44 -4.15
CA ARG A 194 57.88 16.81 -4.59
C ARG A 194 57.81 17.85 -3.46
N GLY A 195 58.10 17.45 -2.23
CA GLY A 195 58.37 18.36 -1.11
C GLY A 195 59.82 18.20 -0.69
#